data_AF-Q4SRP0-F1
#
_entry.id   AF-Q4SRP0-F1
#
_cell.length_a   1.000
_cell.length_b   1.000
_cell.length_c   1.000
_cell.angle_alpha   90.00
_cell.angle_beta   90.00
_cell.angle_gamma   90.00
#
_symmetry.space_group_name_H-M   'P 1'
#
loop_
_entity.id
_entity.type
_entity.pdbx_description
1 polymer ?
#
loop_
_entity_poly.entity_id
_entity_poly.type
_entity_poly.pdbx_seq_one_letter_code
_entity_poly.pdbx_strand_id
1 'polypeptide(L)'
;MSVRAVKTTTLSSVSTSRGPSQGFSSRSFSGYGGYGVGGGRQSFAIHSSYGGLGNSGAAVGTGGFKVVSGYAAGGSGNRVGGVEYGYIGFGGGMAGGIANDVVAPITAVTVNRSLLAPLNVEIDPTIHSIRTQEKEQIKTLNNRFASFIDKVRFLEQQNKMLETKWKLLQEQTTSRSNIDMMFEAYIANLRKHLDNLGHEKLKLESDLHHMTGLVEDYKIKYEDEINKRSECENNFVLIKKEIQEMQGQIKDISVVVEMDNSRDLDMDAIVAEVRAQYEDVANRSRAEAETWYQTKYAEMQQSAGRYGHDLKLSKAEISDMNRRIVRLQSEIDMVKSQKNHLEAQIAEAEERGELAVTDAKHRIRELEEALQRAKQDMAMQVRQYQELMNVKLALDIEIATYRKLLEGEEDRYNADA
;
A
#
# COMPACT_ATOMS: atom_id res chain seq x y z
N MET A 1 -18.27 -10.48 -79.89
CA MET A 1 -17.61 -9.93 -78.69
C MET A 1 -17.27 -8.48 -78.92
N SER A 2 -17.55 -7.58 -77.98
CA SER A 2 -16.79 -6.34 -77.76
C SER A 2 -17.20 -5.76 -76.41
N VAL A 3 -16.25 -5.52 -75.52
CA VAL A 3 -16.49 -4.96 -74.18
C VAL A 3 -15.90 -3.55 -74.18
N ARG A 4 -16.63 -2.55 -73.67
CA ARG A 4 -16.09 -1.19 -73.49
C ARG A 4 -16.22 -0.75 -72.04
N ALA A 5 -15.12 -0.21 -71.52
CA ALA A 5 -14.87 -0.14 -70.08
C ALA A 5 -15.60 1.02 -69.37
N VAL A 6 -15.86 0.78 -68.08
CA VAL A 6 -16.26 1.78 -67.08
C VAL A 6 -15.15 2.85 -66.94
N LYS A 7 -15.54 4.11 -66.71
CA LYS A 7 -14.64 5.16 -66.26
C LYS A 7 -14.93 5.50 -64.80
N THR A 8 -13.96 5.26 -63.92
CA THR A 8 -14.02 5.66 -62.51
C THR A 8 -13.63 7.13 -62.38
N THR A 9 -14.44 7.93 -61.67
CA THR A 9 -14.13 9.34 -61.38
C THR A 9 -13.71 9.47 -59.92
N THR A 10 -12.48 9.87 -59.67
CA THR A 10 -11.98 10.21 -58.33
C THR A 10 -12.29 11.67 -58.01
N LEU A 11 -12.74 11.94 -56.78
CA LEU A 11 -12.92 13.29 -56.25
C LEU A 11 -12.01 13.47 -55.03
N SER A 12 -11.19 14.51 -55.05
CA SER A 12 -10.29 14.88 -53.95
C SER A 12 -10.95 15.92 -53.05
N SER A 13 -10.82 15.74 -51.74
CA SER A 13 -11.23 16.73 -50.74
C SER A 13 -10.10 17.72 -50.46
N VAL A 14 -10.38 19.01 -50.61
CA VAL A 14 -9.48 20.10 -50.21
C VAL A 14 -9.88 20.57 -48.81
N SER A 15 -8.91 20.64 -47.90
CA SER A 15 -9.12 21.16 -46.55
C SER A 15 -9.02 22.68 -46.52
N THR A 16 -10.02 23.33 -45.90
CA THR A 16 -10.07 24.80 -45.76
C THR A 16 -10.02 25.17 -44.29
N SER A 17 -8.99 25.89 -43.85
CA SER A 17 -8.88 26.41 -42.50
C SER A 17 -9.83 27.61 -42.28
N ARG A 18 -10.43 27.69 -41.09
CA ARG A 18 -11.17 28.87 -40.62
C ARG A 18 -10.76 29.22 -39.19
N GLY A 19 -10.61 30.52 -38.94
CA GLY A 19 -10.20 31.10 -37.65
C GLY A 19 -11.33 31.19 -36.61
N PRO A 20 -11.05 31.80 -35.45
CA PRO A 20 -11.90 31.71 -34.26
C PRO A 20 -13.16 32.58 -34.34
N SER A 21 -14.26 32.06 -33.77
CA SER A 21 -15.54 32.76 -33.59
C SER A 21 -15.58 33.54 -32.27
N GLN A 22 -16.00 34.80 -32.33
CA GLN A 22 -16.26 35.69 -31.19
C GLN A 22 -17.71 35.56 -30.67
N GLY A 23 -17.94 35.98 -29.41
CA GLY A 23 -19.27 36.20 -28.82
C GLY A 23 -19.83 35.02 -28.00
N PHE A 24 -20.75 35.23 -27.05
CA PHE A 24 -21.30 36.47 -26.50
C PHE A 24 -21.59 36.29 -24.99
N SER A 25 -21.55 37.38 -24.21
CA SER A 25 -21.99 37.40 -22.81
C SER A 25 -23.31 38.17 -22.69
N SER A 26 -24.37 37.48 -22.24
CA SER A 26 -25.70 38.07 -22.04
C SER A 26 -26.01 38.15 -20.55
N ARG A 27 -26.00 39.37 -20.01
CA ARG A 27 -26.55 39.68 -18.67
C ARG A 27 -28.07 39.75 -18.76
N SER A 28 -28.78 38.92 -18.01
CA SER A 28 -30.24 39.00 -17.90
C SER A 28 -30.67 39.78 -16.66
N PHE A 29 -31.18 40.98 -16.89
CA PHE A 29 -31.86 41.81 -15.90
C PHE A 29 -33.23 41.21 -15.54
N SER A 30 -33.57 41.19 -14.25
CA SER A 30 -34.96 41.25 -13.79
C SER A 30 -35.00 41.79 -12.37
N GLY A 31 -35.53 43.00 -12.22
CA GLY A 31 -35.84 43.59 -10.92
C GLY A 31 -37.35 43.72 -10.78
N TYR A 32 -37.91 43.13 -9.72
CA TYR A 32 -39.19 43.55 -9.17
C TYR A 32 -39.06 43.59 -7.64
N GLY A 33 -39.38 44.74 -7.05
CA GLY A 33 -39.18 44.98 -5.62
C GLY A 33 -40.33 44.46 -4.77
N GLY A 34 -40.01 43.95 -3.59
CA GLY A 34 -40.98 43.52 -2.59
C GLY A 34 -40.35 43.48 -1.20
N TYR A 35 -40.88 44.31 -0.31
CA TYR A 35 -40.51 44.46 1.10
C TYR A 35 -40.34 43.11 1.83
N GLY A 36 -39.42 42.94 2.79
CA GLY A 36 -38.59 43.94 3.46
C GLY A 36 -38.68 43.84 4.99
N VAL A 37 -38.40 42.65 5.56
CA VAL A 37 -38.34 42.43 7.01
C VAL A 37 -37.11 41.57 7.33
N GLY A 38 -36.36 41.94 8.37
CA GLY A 38 -35.17 41.20 8.81
C GLY A 38 -35.49 40.04 9.76
N GLY A 39 -34.65 39.01 9.75
CA GLY A 39 -34.70 37.88 10.68
C GLY A 39 -33.32 37.23 10.83
N GLY A 40 -32.89 36.97 12.06
CA GLY A 40 -31.56 36.44 12.34
C GLY A 40 -31.39 34.97 11.92
N ARG A 41 -30.17 34.60 11.51
CA ARG A 41 -29.81 33.20 11.29
C ARG A 41 -29.75 32.43 12.62
N GLN A 42 -30.83 31.75 12.98
CA GLN A 42 -30.80 30.70 14.00
C GLN A 42 -30.55 29.34 13.35
N SER A 43 -29.38 28.76 13.62
CA SER A 43 -29.03 27.40 13.19
C SER A 43 -29.48 26.40 14.26
N PHE A 44 -30.56 25.67 14.02
CA PHE A 44 -30.93 24.54 14.86
C PHE A 44 -29.99 23.35 14.57
N ALA A 45 -29.27 22.89 15.59
CA ALA A 45 -28.49 21.67 15.52
C ALA A 45 -29.40 20.46 15.76
N ILE A 46 -29.56 19.59 14.75
CA ILE A 46 -30.14 18.26 14.94
C ILE A 46 -28.99 17.28 15.17
N HIS A 47 -28.98 16.67 16.35
CA HIS A 47 -28.05 15.61 16.70
C HIS A 47 -28.47 14.31 15.99
N SER A 48 -27.54 13.67 15.31
CA SER A 48 -27.61 12.23 15.01
C SER A 48 -26.32 11.58 15.50
N SER A 49 -26.41 10.31 15.87
CA SER A 49 -25.38 9.58 16.61
C SER A 49 -24.88 8.38 15.83
N TYR A 50 -23.56 8.26 15.66
CA TYR A 50 -22.92 6.95 15.70
C TYR A 50 -21.54 7.03 16.36
N GLY A 51 -21.06 5.90 16.87
CA GLY A 51 -19.93 5.82 17.80
C GLY A 51 -18.59 6.22 17.20
N GLY A 52 -17.71 6.80 18.03
CA GLY A 52 -16.36 7.18 17.65
C GLY A 52 -15.30 6.18 18.12
N LEU A 53 -14.24 6.06 17.32
CA LEU A 53 -12.87 5.86 17.77
C LEU A 53 -12.03 6.95 17.08
N GLY A 54 -10.98 7.52 17.66
CA GLY A 54 -10.33 7.20 18.94
C GLY A 54 -8.87 7.65 18.89
N ASN A 55 -8.62 8.85 18.36
CA ASN A 55 -7.28 9.26 17.92
C ASN A 55 -6.47 9.86 19.08
N SER A 56 -5.34 9.24 19.43
CA SER A 56 -4.42 9.69 20.46
C SER A 56 -3.43 10.73 19.91
N GLY A 57 -3.73 12.02 20.07
CA GLY A 57 -2.94 13.10 19.47
C GLY A 57 -3.01 14.45 20.20
N ALA A 58 -2.58 14.50 21.47
CA ALA A 58 -2.41 15.72 22.27
C ALA A 58 -1.53 15.42 23.51
N ALA A 59 -0.73 16.33 24.07
CA ALA A 59 -0.23 17.62 23.59
C ALA A 59 1.05 17.99 24.38
N VAL A 60 1.72 19.09 24.01
CA VAL A 60 2.90 19.63 24.72
C VAL A 60 2.54 20.07 26.14
N GLY A 61 3.36 19.71 27.13
CA GLY A 61 3.26 20.14 28.53
C GLY A 61 4.63 20.48 29.12
N THR A 62 4.76 21.63 29.78
CA THR A 62 6.05 22.22 30.16
C THR A 62 6.51 21.91 31.59
N GLY A 63 7.72 21.36 31.71
CA GLY A 63 8.63 21.59 32.84
C GLY A 63 8.37 20.83 34.15
N GLY A 64 9.46 20.52 34.87
CA GLY A 64 9.40 20.02 36.26
C GLY A 64 10.43 18.94 36.58
N PHE A 65 11.57 19.32 37.15
CA PHE A 65 12.44 18.37 37.85
C PHE A 65 11.76 17.91 39.15
N LYS A 66 11.63 16.59 39.37
CA LYS A 66 11.56 16.00 40.71
C LYS A 66 12.25 14.64 40.79
N VAL A 67 13.32 14.60 41.57
CA VAL A 67 13.73 13.39 42.30
C VAL A 67 13.00 13.37 43.65
N VAL A 68 12.65 12.19 44.17
CA VAL A 68 12.47 11.92 45.61
C VAL A 68 12.42 10.41 45.85
N SER A 69 12.99 9.97 46.97
CA SER A 69 12.87 8.59 47.49
C SER A 69 11.77 8.54 48.56
N GLY A 70 11.05 7.41 48.68
CA GLY A 70 9.99 7.24 49.69
C GLY A 70 9.63 5.77 49.93
N TYR A 71 9.34 5.43 51.19
CA TYR A 71 9.23 4.06 51.68
C TYR A 71 7.87 3.78 52.35
N ALA A 72 7.23 2.65 52.04
CA ALA A 72 6.26 1.93 52.88
C ALA A 72 6.12 0.48 52.32
N ALA A 73 6.16 -0.65 53.04
CA ALA A 73 5.98 -1.04 54.44
C ALA A 73 4.54 -1.46 54.83
N GLY A 74 4.38 -2.78 55.13
CA GLY A 74 3.13 -3.43 55.58
C GLY A 74 2.37 -4.18 54.46
N GLY A 75 1.80 -5.37 54.68
CA GLY A 75 1.94 -6.27 55.84
C GLY A 75 1.01 -7.51 55.82
N SER A 76 1.59 -8.70 56.06
CA SER A 76 0.99 -9.96 56.59
C SER A 76 -0.27 -10.62 55.96
N GLY A 77 -0.17 -11.94 55.67
CA GLY A 77 -1.30 -12.89 55.86
C GLY A 77 -1.40 -14.13 54.93
N ASN A 78 -0.82 -15.28 55.33
CA ASN A 78 -1.25 -16.71 55.13
C ASN A 78 -2.05 -17.13 53.84
N ARG A 79 -1.86 -18.29 53.17
CA ARG A 79 -1.23 -19.62 53.45
C ARG A 79 -1.34 -20.49 52.14
N VAL A 80 -0.89 -21.75 51.94
CA VAL A 80 -0.18 -22.83 52.68
C VAL A 80 0.50 -23.80 51.67
N GLY A 81 1.39 -24.71 52.11
CA GLY A 81 2.04 -25.76 51.30
C GLY A 81 3.35 -25.29 50.64
N GLY A 82 4.46 -26.04 50.61
CA GLY A 82 4.70 -27.50 50.75
C GLY A 82 5.32 -28.00 49.43
N VAL A 83 6.49 -28.66 49.35
CA VAL A 83 7.18 -29.58 50.28
C VAL A 83 8.70 -29.27 50.34
N GLU A 84 9.40 -29.76 51.36
CA GLU A 84 10.84 -29.54 51.62
C GLU A 84 11.66 -30.85 51.53
N TYR A 85 12.94 -30.75 51.15
CA TYR A 85 13.93 -31.84 51.26
C TYR A 85 15.21 -31.31 51.93
N GLY A 86 15.48 -31.75 53.16
CA GLY A 86 16.63 -31.31 53.97
C GLY A 86 17.83 -32.27 53.92
N TYR A 87 19.03 -31.71 54.10
CA TYR A 87 20.25 -32.49 54.38
C TYR A 87 20.22 -33.02 55.82
N ILE A 88 20.57 -34.29 56.04
CA ILE A 88 20.71 -34.87 57.38
C ILE A 88 22.18 -34.88 57.79
N GLY A 89 22.45 -34.35 58.98
CA GLY A 89 23.69 -34.56 59.71
C GLY A 89 23.40 -34.70 61.20
N PHE A 90 23.69 -35.86 61.77
CA PHE A 90 23.68 -36.12 63.22
C PHE A 90 24.68 -37.25 63.51
N GLY A 91 25.23 -37.30 64.72
CA GLY A 91 26.26 -38.30 65.08
C GLY A 91 26.02 -38.97 66.42
N GLY A 92 26.69 -40.13 66.60
CA GLY A 92 26.98 -40.75 67.90
C GLY A 92 25.87 -41.61 68.52
N GLY A 93 26.23 -42.84 68.95
CA GLY A 93 25.48 -43.56 69.99
C GLY A 93 25.33 -45.07 69.82
N MET A 94 26.34 -45.84 70.27
CA MET A 94 26.28 -47.22 70.82
C MET A 94 25.42 -48.33 70.16
N ALA A 95 26.05 -49.49 69.91
CA ALA A 95 25.85 -50.76 70.67
C ALA A 95 26.03 -52.04 69.82
N GLY A 96 26.55 -53.12 70.45
CA GLY A 96 26.14 -54.49 70.10
C GLY A 96 26.93 -55.28 69.06
N GLY A 97 28.24 -55.47 69.23
CA GLY A 97 29.01 -56.53 68.55
C GLY A 97 29.78 -57.37 69.56
N ILE A 98 29.55 -58.69 69.61
CA ILE A 98 30.06 -59.57 70.68
C ILE A 98 31.26 -60.42 70.22
N ALA A 99 32.31 -60.37 71.04
CA ALA A 99 33.40 -61.32 71.29
C ALA A 99 33.85 -62.32 70.19
N ASN A 100 35.15 -62.24 69.84
CA ASN A 100 36.16 -63.31 69.85
C ASN A 100 37.32 -62.96 68.87
N ASP A 101 38.60 -63.24 69.15
CA ASP A 101 39.29 -63.61 70.40
C ASP A 101 40.81 -63.35 70.22
N VAL A 102 41.60 -63.49 71.30
CA VAL A 102 43.08 -63.57 71.35
C VAL A 102 43.85 -62.32 70.88
N VAL A 103 44.27 -61.51 71.87
CA VAL A 103 45.39 -60.57 71.72
C VAL A 103 46.70 -61.35 71.65
N ALA A 104 47.44 -61.22 70.55
CA ALA A 104 48.82 -61.69 70.44
C ALA A 104 49.80 -60.63 71.00
N PRO A 105 50.78 -61.00 71.85
CA PRO A 105 51.74 -60.05 72.40
C PRO A 105 52.75 -59.60 71.33
N ILE A 106 52.93 -58.28 71.20
CA ILE A 106 53.92 -57.70 70.27
C ILE A 106 55.32 -58.00 70.80
N THR A 107 56.08 -58.82 70.06
CA THR A 107 57.48 -59.11 70.37
C THR A 107 58.37 -57.90 70.04
N ALA A 108 59.30 -57.58 70.92
CA ALA A 108 60.22 -56.46 70.71
C ALA A 108 61.21 -56.78 69.58
N VAL A 109 61.13 -56.02 68.48
CA VAL A 109 62.04 -56.18 67.34
C VAL A 109 63.41 -55.61 67.70
N THR A 110 64.40 -56.49 67.89
CA THR A 110 65.79 -56.11 68.15
C THR A 110 66.38 -55.39 66.94
N VAL A 111 66.41 -54.05 66.98
CA VAL A 111 66.96 -53.22 65.90
C VAL A 111 68.47 -53.46 65.78
N ASN A 112 68.88 -54.17 64.74
CA ASN A 112 70.29 -54.42 64.45
C ASN A 112 70.97 -53.11 64.03
N ARG A 113 71.75 -52.51 64.94
CA ARG A 113 72.33 -51.17 64.75
C ARG A 113 73.27 -51.06 63.55
N SER A 114 73.78 -52.18 63.02
CA SER A 114 74.56 -52.23 61.79
C SER A 114 73.76 -51.86 60.53
N LEU A 115 72.42 -51.86 60.60
CA LEU A 115 71.52 -51.44 59.52
C LEU A 115 71.00 -50.00 59.68
N LEU A 116 71.47 -49.27 60.70
CA LEU A 116 71.16 -47.84 60.90
C LEU A 116 72.25 -46.90 60.36
N ALA A 117 73.33 -47.42 59.80
CA ALA A 117 74.20 -46.63 58.94
C ALA A 117 73.41 -46.30 57.65
N PRO A 118 73.24 -45.02 57.28
CA PRO A 118 72.57 -44.70 56.02
C PRO A 118 73.41 -45.24 54.87
N LEU A 119 72.86 -46.22 54.15
CA LEU A 119 73.42 -46.70 52.89
C LEU A 119 73.42 -45.54 51.91
N ASN A 120 74.59 -44.92 51.71
CA ASN A 120 74.78 -43.85 50.73
C ASN A 120 74.75 -44.47 49.33
N VAL A 121 73.56 -44.82 48.87
CA VAL A 121 73.30 -45.11 47.47
C VAL A 121 73.41 -43.77 46.75
N GLU A 122 74.64 -43.44 46.37
CA GLU A 122 74.95 -42.31 45.51
C GLU A 122 74.29 -42.57 44.16
N ILE A 123 73.03 -42.13 44.04
CA ILE A 123 72.32 -42.07 42.78
C ILE A 123 73.15 -41.15 41.90
N ASP A 124 73.84 -41.78 40.93
CA ASP A 124 74.78 -41.13 40.01
C ASP A 124 74.29 -39.71 39.65
N PRO A 125 75.09 -38.66 39.91
CA PRO A 125 74.65 -37.29 39.70
C PRO A 125 74.23 -37.01 38.25
N THR A 126 74.73 -37.80 37.28
CA THR A 126 74.28 -37.76 35.89
C THR A 126 72.84 -38.28 35.74
N ILE A 127 72.48 -39.38 36.42
CA ILE A 127 71.11 -39.92 36.42
C ILE A 127 70.15 -38.96 37.13
N HIS A 128 70.60 -38.26 38.19
CA HIS A 128 69.78 -37.23 38.82
C HIS A 128 69.55 -36.04 37.88
N SER A 129 70.58 -35.54 37.20
CA SER A 129 70.45 -34.40 36.28
C SER A 129 69.62 -34.74 35.04
N ILE A 130 69.73 -35.96 34.50
CA ILE A 130 68.87 -36.44 33.41
C ILE A 130 67.40 -36.48 33.88
N ARG A 131 67.09 -37.05 35.05
CA ARG A 131 65.71 -37.09 35.55
C ARG A 131 65.12 -35.71 35.84
N THR A 132 65.93 -34.74 36.27
CA THR A 132 65.43 -33.36 36.40
C THR A 132 65.22 -32.71 35.05
N GLN A 133 66.07 -32.97 34.05
CA GLN A 133 65.89 -32.49 32.67
C GLN A 133 64.66 -33.10 31.99
N GLU A 134 64.44 -34.41 32.10
CA GLU A 134 63.21 -35.10 31.63
C GLU A 134 61.96 -34.51 32.29
N LYS A 135 62.00 -34.29 33.61
CA LYS A 135 60.90 -33.65 34.36
C LYS A 135 60.63 -32.23 33.87
N GLU A 136 61.66 -31.45 33.52
CA GLU A 136 61.52 -30.11 32.96
C GLU A 136 60.96 -30.12 31.53
N GLN A 137 61.36 -31.10 30.70
CA GLN A 137 60.78 -31.32 29.37
C GLN A 137 59.30 -31.74 29.47
N ILE A 138 58.95 -32.64 30.38
CA ILE A 138 57.56 -33.06 30.63
C ILE A 138 56.71 -31.89 31.14
N LYS A 139 57.20 -31.06 32.07
CA LYS A 139 56.53 -29.79 32.44
C LYS A 139 56.30 -28.90 31.21
N THR A 140 57.33 -28.69 30.40
CA THR A 140 57.27 -27.81 29.22
C THR A 140 56.28 -28.32 28.18
N LEU A 141 56.23 -29.65 27.98
CA LEU A 141 55.28 -30.31 27.09
C LEU A 141 53.85 -30.24 27.65
N ASN A 142 53.65 -30.44 28.95
CA ASN A 142 52.35 -30.31 29.62
C ASN A 142 51.83 -28.87 29.59
N ASN A 143 52.70 -27.87 29.75
CA ASN A 143 52.33 -26.45 29.61
C ASN A 143 51.89 -26.14 28.17
N ARG A 144 52.55 -26.73 27.16
CA ARG A 144 52.09 -26.64 25.76
C ARG A 144 50.75 -27.34 25.57
N PHE A 145 50.56 -28.56 26.09
CA PHE A 145 49.27 -29.26 26.02
C PHE A 145 48.14 -28.48 26.70
N ALA A 146 48.36 -27.88 27.86
CA ALA A 146 47.39 -26.99 28.50
C ALA A 146 47.01 -25.82 27.57
N SER A 147 47.99 -25.13 26.99
CA SER A 147 47.72 -24.04 26.04
C SER A 147 46.96 -24.49 24.78
N PHE A 148 47.16 -25.72 24.30
CA PHE A 148 46.39 -26.29 23.21
C PHE A 148 44.97 -26.69 23.63
N ILE A 149 44.78 -27.25 24.83
CA ILE A 149 43.46 -27.59 25.39
C ILE A 149 42.62 -26.31 25.57
N ASP A 150 43.19 -25.25 26.10
CA ASP A 150 42.51 -23.96 26.25
C ASP A 150 42.21 -23.32 24.88
N LYS A 151 43.11 -23.47 23.90
CA LYS A 151 42.86 -22.99 22.53
C LYS A 151 41.74 -23.78 21.84
N VAL A 152 41.67 -25.10 22.03
CA VAL A 152 40.58 -25.95 21.51
C VAL A 152 39.25 -25.55 22.16
N ARG A 153 39.19 -25.46 23.50
CA ARG A 153 37.99 -25.00 24.23
C ARG A 153 37.50 -23.62 23.78
N PHE A 154 38.43 -22.69 23.55
CA PHE A 154 38.10 -21.37 23.03
C PHE A 154 37.50 -21.43 21.61
N LEU A 155 38.05 -22.27 20.72
CA LEU A 155 37.52 -22.47 19.37
C LEU A 155 36.17 -23.20 19.38
N GLU A 156 35.97 -24.20 20.23
CA GLU A 156 34.68 -24.86 20.46
C GLU A 156 33.63 -23.86 20.94
N GLN A 157 33.98 -22.99 21.89
CA GLN A 157 33.10 -21.94 22.40
C GLN A 157 32.78 -20.88 21.33
N GLN A 158 33.75 -20.51 20.49
CA GLN A 158 33.52 -19.62 19.34
C GLN A 158 32.61 -20.27 18.29
N ASN A 159 32.85 -21.52 17.91
CA ASN A 159 31.98 -22.26 16.98
C ASN A 159 30.55 -22.37 17.52
N LYS A 160 30.38 -22.69 18.80
CA LYS A 160 29.06 -22.74 19.45
C LYS A 160 28.36 -21.37 19.50
N MET A 161 29.11 -20.27 19.60
CA MET A 161 28.56 -18.91 19.46
C MET A 161 28.18 -18.59 18.00
N LEU A 162 28.94 -19.07 17.02
CA LEU A 162 28.62 -18.90 15.61
C LEU A 162 27.39 -19.73 15.21
N GLU A 163 27.23 -20.95 15.72
CA GLU A 163 26.02 -21.77 15.53
C GLU A 163 24.76 -21.11 16.11
N THR A 164 24.82 -20.54 17.32
CA THR A 164 23.65 -19.87 17.90
C THR A 164 23.32 -18.56 17.19
N LYS A 165 24.33 -17.79 16.78
CA LYS A 165 24.13 -16.61 15.91
C LYS A 165 23.54 -16.99 14.55
N TRP A 166 24.02 -18.08 13.94
CA TRP A 166 23.49 -18.59 12.67
C TRP A 166 22.03 -18.99 12.80
N LYS A 167 21.67 -19.78 13.83
CA LYS A 167 20.28 -20.18 14.09
C LYS A 167 19.37 -18.98 14.31
N LEU A 168 19.78 -18.02 15.14
CA LEU A 168 19.03 -16.78 15.39
C LEU A 168 18.82 -15.96 14.09
N LEU A 169 19.87 -15.78 13.28
CA LEU A 169 19.78 -15.10 11.99
C LEU A 169 18.89 -15.85 11.01
N GLN A 170 18.93 -17.18 11.00
CA GLN A 170 18.09 -18.03 10.16
C GLN A 170 16.61 -17.91 10.56
N GLU A 171 16.30 -17.97 11.86
CA GLU A 171 14.94 -17.75 12.39
C GLU A 171 14.43 -16.33 12.10
N GLN A 172 15.27 -15.31 12.29
CA GLN A 172 14.96 -13.92 11.94
C GLN A 172 14.74 -13.74 10.44
N THR A 173 15.46 -14.47 9.58
CA THR A 173 15.27 -14.42 8.11
C THR A 173 14.02 -15.19 7.67
N THR A 174 13.61 -16.24 8.40
CA THR A 174 12.31 -16.92 8.18
C THR A 174 11.10 -16.14 8.67
N SER A 175 11.30 -15.02 9.39
CA SER A 175 10.25 -14.03 9.62
C SER A 175 9.98 -13.28 8.30
N ARG A 176 9.20 -13.92 7.40
CA ARG A 176 8.96 -13.48 6.02
C ARG A 176 8.74 -11.97 5.94
N SER A 177 9.48 -11.32 5.05
CA SER A 177 9.26 -9.92 4.72
C SER A 177 7.82 -9.72 4.24
N ASN A 178 7.17 -8.66 4.74
CA ASN A 178 5.78 -8.29 4.40
C ASN A 178 5.57 -7.95 2.90
N ILE A 179 6.62 -8.04 2.09
CA ILE A 179 6.67 -7.75 0.66
C ILE A 179 5.75 -8.69 -0.13
N ASP A 180 5.75 -9.99 0.16
CA ASP A 180 4.85 -10.97 -0.48
C ASP A 180 3.37 -10.57 -0.26
N MET A 181 3.02 -10.21 0.98
CA MET A 181 1.65 -9.82 1.35
C MET A 181 1.25 -8.46 0.77
N MET A 182 2.19 -7.52 0.67
CA MET A 182 1.98 -6.23 -0.01
C MET A 182 1.72 -6.44 -1.51
N PHE A 183 2.48 -7.32 -2.18
CA PHE A 183 2.27 -7.63 -3.59
C PHE A 183 0.95 -8.38 -3.84
N GLU A 184 0.60 -9.38 -3.03
CA GLU A 184 -0.71 -10.05 -3.16
C GLU A 184 -1.88 -9.09 -2.87
N ALA A 185 -1.76 -8.18 -1.89
CA ALA A 185 -2.76 -7.15 -1.65
C ALA A 185 -2.90 -6.17 -2.84
N TYR A 186 -1.78 -5.80 -3.48
CA TYR A 186 -1.78 -4.95 -4.68
C TYR A 186 -2.39 -5.67 -5.89
N ILE A 187 -2.04 -6.94 -6.11
CA ILE A 187 -2.60 -7.79 -7.18
C ILE A 187 -4.11 -7.99 -6.97
N ALA A 188 -4.56 -8.24 -5.74
CA ALA A 188 -5.98 -8.36 -5.41
C ALA A 188 -6.74 -7.03 -5.64
N ASN A 189 -6.12 -5.89 -5.32
CA ASN A 189 -6.71 -4.57 -5.56
C ASN A 189 -6.82 -4.25 -7.06
N LEU A 190 -5.79 -4.57 -7.86
CA LEU A 190 -5.83 -4.45 -9.32
C LEU A 190 -6.88 -5.37 -9.96
N ARG A 191 -7.02 -6.62 -9.50
CA ARG A 191 -8.09 -7.53 -9.95
C ARG A 191 -9.47 -6.94 -9.65
N LYS A 192 -9.70 -6.48 -8.42
CA LYS A 192 -10.97 -5.82 -8.05
C LYS A 192 -11.27 -4.57 -8.88
N HIS A 193 -10.26 -3.79 -9.25
CA HIS A 193 -10.44 -2.66 -10.18
C HIS A 193 -10.84 -3.12 -11.57
N LEU A 194 -10.23 -4.20 -12.09
CA LEU A 194 -10.60 -4.79 -13.37
C LEU A 194 -12.04 -5.34 -13.36
N ASP A 195 -12.44 -6.01 -12.27
CA ASP A 195 -13.80 -6.54 -12.09
C ASP A 195 -14.84 -5.41 -12.05
N ASN A 196 -14.57 -4.34 -11.28
CA ASN A 196 -15.41 -3.13 -11.23
C ASN A 196 -15.56 -2.50 -12.64
N LEU A 197 -14.45 -2.32 -13.36
CA LEU A 197 -14.46 -1.75 -14.71
C LEU A 197 -15.19 -2.66 -15.71
N GLY A 198 -15.13 -3.98 -15.52
CA GLY A 198 -15.91 -4.97 -16.26
C GLY A 198 -17.42 -4.83 -16.01
N HIS A 199 -17.84 -4.63 -14.76
CA HIS A 199 -19.24 -4.36 -14.43
C HIS A 199 -19.74 -3.03 -15.01
N GLU A 200 -18.94 -1.97 -14.96
CA GLU A 200 -19.28 -0.68 -15.59
C GLU A 200 -19.38 -0.80 -17.11
N LYS A 201 -18.45 -1.51 -17.75
CA LYS A 201 -18.49 -1.81 -19.20
C LYS A 201 -19.76 -2.58 -19.58
N LEU A 202 -20.07 -3.67 -18.88
CA LEU A 202 -21.26 -4.48 -19.15
C LEU A 202 -22.56 -3.66 -18.97
N LYS A 203 -22.59 -2.76 -17.99
CA LYS A 203 -23.72 -1.85 -17.81
C LYS A 203 -23.84 -0.89 -19.00
N LEU A 204 -22.74 -0.24 -19.41
CA LEU A 204 -22.74 0.69 -20.55
C LEU A 204 -23.11 0.00 -21.87
N GLU A 205 -22.72 -1.27 -22.06
CA GLU A 205 -23.14 -2.08 -23.21
C GLU A 205 -24.66 -2.36 -23.18
N SER A 206 -25.24 -2.63 -22.01
CA SER A 206 -26.69 -2.79 -21.82
C SER A 206 -27.47 -1.47 -22.02
N ASP A 207 -26.97 -0.37 -21.46
CA ASP A 207 -27.57 0.97 -21.60
C ASP A 207 -27.54 1.42 -23.09
N LEU A 208 -26.44 1.16 -23.82
CA LEU A 208 -26.29 1.41 -25.25
C LEU A 208 -27.26 0.56 -26.08
N HIS A 209 -27.39 -0.73 -25.77
CA HIS A 209 -28.34 -1.61 -26.46
C HIS A 209 -29.79 -1.14 -26.25
N HIS A 210 -30.15 -0.75 -25.02
CA HIS A 210 -31.47 -0.19 -24.72
C HIS A 210 -31.76 1.12 -25.48
N MET A 211 -30.82 2.07 -25.50
CA MET A 211 -30.97 3.31 -26.27
C MET A 211 -31.06 3.04 -27.78
N THR A 212 -30.32 2.05 -28.28
CA THR A 212 -30.39 1.63 -29.69
C THR A 212 -31.78 1.08 -30.04
N GLY A 213 -32.36 0.26 -29.16
CA GLY A 213 -33.74 -0.22 -29.29
C GLY A 213 -34.74 0.93 -29.33
N LEU A 214 -34.63 1.90 -28.42
CA LEU A 214 -35.51 3.08 -28.41
C LEU A 214 -35.39 3.93 -29.68
N VAL A 215 -34.18 4.08 -30.24
CA VAL A 215 -33.97 4.81 -31.50
C VAL A 215 -34.66 4.10 -32.67
N GLU A 216 -34.56 2.77 -32.76
CA GLU A 216 -35.25 2.00 -33.80
C GLU A 216 -36.78 2.01 -33.61
N ASP A 217 -37.26 1.89 -32.37
CA ASP A 217 -38.68 2.04 -31.99
C ASP A 217 -39.25 3.41 -32.41
N TYR A 218 -38.47 4.49 -32.31
CA TYR A 218 -38.89 5.82 -32.77
C TYR A 218 -38.82 5.93 -34.30
N LYS A 219 -37.78 5.37 -34.93
CA LYS A 219 -37.63 5.34 -36.39
C LYS A 219 -38.81 4.63 -37.06
N ILE A 220 -39.22 3.45 -36.56
CA ILE A 220 -40.39 2.73 -37.05
C ILE A 220 -41.66 3.59 -36.94
N LYS A 221 -41.88 4.25 -35.79
CA LYS A 221 -43.04 5.15 -35.60
C LYS A 221 -43.03 6.36 -36.55
N TYR A 222 -41.85 6.89 -36.90
CA TYR A 222 -41.74 7.97 -37.90
C TYR A 222 -41.99 7.46 -39.32
N GLU A 223 -41.50 6.27 -39.68
CA GLU A 223 -41.78 5.62 -40.96
C GLU A 223 -43.28 5.32 -41.12
N ASP A 224 -43.94 4.77 -40.09
CA ASP A 224 -45.40 4.58 -40.04
C ASP A 224 -46.20 5.88 -40.24
N GLU A 225 -45.79 6.98 -39.60
CA GLU A 225 -46.51 8.25 -39.68
C GLU A 225 -46.30 8.95 -41.04
N ILE A 226 -45.13 8.77 -41.66
CA ILE A 226 -44.88 9.18 -43.06
C ILE A 226 -45.78 8.37 -44.02
N ASN A 227 -45.90 7.06 -43.80
CA ASN A 227 -46.77 6.19 -44.61
C ASN A 227 -48.24 6.60 -44.51
N LYS A 228 -48.79 6.75 -43.29
CA LYS A 228 -50.17 7.25 -43.06
C LYS A 228 -50.41 8.60 -43.72
N ARG A 229 -49.45 9.53 -43.60
CA ARG A 229 -49.57 10.85 -44.24
C ARG A 229 -49.66 10.74 -45.76
N SER A 230 -48.84 9.87 -46.37
CA SER A 230 -48.88 9.58 -47.80
C SER A 230 -50.22 8.97 -48.22
N GLU A 231 -50.75 8.02 -47.45
CA GLU A 231 -52.10 7.44 -47.67
C GLU A 231 -53.21 8.50 -47.59
N CYS A 232 -53.19 9.37 -46.58
CA CYS A 232 -54.13 10.48 -46.46
C CYS A 232 -54.02 11.48 -47.62
N GLU A 233 -52.82 11.78 -48.10
CA GLU A 233 -52.60 12.69 -49.23
C GLU A 233 -53.09 12.08 -50.55
N ASN A 234 -52.82 10.79 -50.78
CA ASN A 234 -53.35 10.04 -51.92
C ASN A 234 -54.89 9.98 -51.91
N ASN A 235 -55.50 9.67 -50.75
CA ASN A 235 -56.95 9.65 -50.59
C ASN A 235 -57.58 11.04 -50.80
N PHE A 236 -56.95 12.11 -50.32
CA PHE A 236 -57.40 13.48 -50.57
C PHE A 236 -57.36 13.85 -52.05
N VAL A 237 -56.30 13.46 -52.78
CA VAL A 237 -56.21 13.67 -54.24
C VAL A 237 -57.30 12.89 -54.98
N LEU A 238 -57.60 11.67 -54.55
CA LEU A 238 -58.65 10.82 -55.15
C LEU A 238 -60.05 11.40 -54.92
N ILE A 239 -60.42 11.73 -53.67
CA ILE A 239 -61.71 12.36 -53.33
C ILE A 239 -61.87 13.72 -54.05
N LYS A 240 -60.78 14.51 -54.16
CA LYS A 240 -60.80 15.78 -54.90
C LYS A 240 -61.13 15.57 -56.38
N LYS A 241 -60.67 14.49 -57.00
CA LYS A 241 -61.00 14.13 -58.39
C LYS A 241 -62.47 13.71 -58.50
N GLU A 242 -62.97 12.88 -57.59
CA GLU A 242 -64.39 12.45 -57.56
C GLU A 242 -65.34 13.65 -57.39
N ILE A 243 -64.99 14.61 -56.52
CA ILE A 243 -65.75 15.86 -56.36
C ILE A 243 -65.75 16.68 -57.67
N GLN A 244 -64.64 16.75 -58.39
CA GLN A 244 -64.60 17.44 -59.70
C GLN A 244 -65.46 16.73 -60.75
N GLU A 245 -65.51 15.41 -60.73
CA GLU A 245 -66.31 14.58 -61.64
C GLU A 245 -67.81 14.72 -61.35
N MET A 246 -68.22 14.65 -60.08
CA MET A 246 -69.60 14.95 -59.64
C MET A 246 -70.00 16.41 -59.93
N GLN A 247 -69.10 17.38 -59.77
CA GLN A 247 -69.34 18.78 -60.17
C GLN A 247 -69.42 19.01 -61.69
N GLY A 248 -69.01 18.03 -62.50
CA GLY A 248 -69.38 17.94 -63.91
C GLY A 248 -70.82 17.47 -64.05
N GLN A 249 -71.10 16.26 -63.59
CA GLN A 249 -72.41 15.60 -63.69
C GLN A 249 -73.57 16.47 -63.17
N ILE A 250 -73.39 17.19 -62.05
CA ILE A 250 -74.42 18.08 -61.49
C ILE A 250 -74.77 19.26 -62.42
N LYS A 251 -73.81 19.76 -63.22
CA LYS A 251 -74.07 20.81 -64.22
C LYS A 251 -74.87 20.26 -65.41
N ASP A 252 -74.59 19.02 -65.80
CA ASP A 252 -75.26 18.35 -66.91
C ASP A 252 -76.70 17.89 -66.55
N ILE A 253 -76.98 17.68 -65.25
CA ILE A 253 -78.27 17.20 -64.72
C ILE A 253 -79.23 18.35 -64.31
N SER A 254 -78.81 19.61 -64.45
CA SER A 254 -79.56 20.82 -64.03
C SER A 254 -80.78 21.18 -64.91
N VAL A 255 -81.69 20.23 -65.14
CA VAL A 255 -83.01 20.45 -65.75
C VAL A 255 -84.07 20.49 -64.64
N VAL A 256 -84.60 21.67 -64.36
CA VAL A 256 -85.67 21.85 -63.36
C VAL A 256 -86.97 21.26 -63.91
N VAL A 257 -87.49 20.23 -63.25
CA VAL A 257 -88.79 19.64 -63.54
C VAL A 257 -89.75 20.00 -62.41
N GLU A 258 -90.70 20.89 -62.69
CA GLU A 258 -91.76 21.25 -61.77
C GLU A 258 -92.77 20.10 -61.69
N MET A 259 -92.85 19.43 -60.54
CA MET A 259 -93.86 18.41 -60.25
C MET A 259 -94.95 18.98 -59.35
N ASP A 260 -96.09 19.30 -59.94
CA ASP A 260 -97.29 19.74 -59.23
C ASP A 260 -97.91 18.56 -58.47
N ASN A 261 -97.70 18.51 -57.15
CA ASN A 261 -98.08 17.39 -56.28
C ASN A 261 -99.08 17.82 -55.21
N SER A 262 -100.31 18.09 -55.65
CA SER A 262 -101.44 18.48 -54.81
C SER A 262 -101.98 17.31 -53.97
N ARG A 263 -101.33 17.06 -52.83
CA ARG A 263 -101.87 16.27 -51.72
C ARG A 263 -101.67 17.03 -50.41
N ASP A 264 -102.75 17.18 -49.64
CA ASP A 264 -102.79 17.85 -48.35
C ASP A 264 -102.12 17.00 -47.27
N LEU A 265 -100.79 17.03 -47.24
CA LEU A 265 -100.02 16.69 -46.07
C LEU A 265 -100.19 17.81 -45.02
N ASP A 266 -100.27 17.44 -43.74
CA ASP A 266 -100.10 18.40 -42.64
C ASP A 266 -98.63 18.83 -42.59
N MET A 267 -98.31 19.83 -43.41
CA MET A 267 -96.96 20.35 -43.58
C MET A 267 -96.45 20.98 -42.28
N ASP A 268 -97.31 21.60 -41.47
CA ASP A 268 -96.91 22.26 -40.24
C ASP A 268 -96.50 21.22 -39.17
N ALA A 269 -97.25 20.13 -39.02
CA ALA A 269 -96.86 19.03 -38.13
C ALA A 269 -95.55 18.35 -38.57
N ILE A 270 -95.40 18.05 -39.86
CA ILE A 270 -94.19 17.38 -40.38
C ILE A 270 -92.97 18.32 -40.32
N VAL A 271 -93.13 19.62 -40.62
CA VAL A 271 -92.04 20.60 -40.50
C VAL A 271 -91.69 20.85 -39.03
N ALA A 272 -92.62 20.79 -38.10
CA ALA A 272 -92.34 20.87 -36.67
C ALA A 272 -91.53 19.65 -36.16
N GLU A 273 -91.96 18.43 -36.49
CA GLU A 273 -91.25 17.17 -36.18
C GLU A 273 -89.82 17.19 -36.76
N VAL A 274 -89.69 17.52 -38.06
CA VAL A 274 -88.38 17.59 -38.74
C VAL A 274 -87.51 18.70 -38.17
N ARG A 275 -88.06 19.88 -37.86
CA ARG A 275 -87.29 20.96 -37.21
C ARG A 275 -86.80 20.53 -35.83
N ALA A 276 -87.65 19.90 -35.02
CA ALA A 276 -87.28 19.39 -33.71
C ALA A 276 -86.14 18.37 -33.80
N GLN A 277 -86.22 17.41 -34.74
CA GLN A 277 -85.14 16.44 -34.94
C GLN A 277 -83.84 17.08 -35.45
N TYR A 278 -83.90 18.10 -36.32
CA TYR A 278 -82.70 18.86 -36.72
C TYR A 278 -82.09 19.66 -35.57
N GLU A 279 -82.91 20.27 -34.70
CA GLU A 279 -82.46 20.98 -33.51
C GLU A 279 -81.82 20.02 -32.51
N ASP A 280 -82.41 18.84 -32.30
CA ASP A 280 -81.89 17.81 -31.40
C ASP A 280 -80.58 17.17 -31.92
N VAL A 281 -80.45 16.96 -33.24
CA VAL A 281 -79.20 16.51 -33.89
C VAL A 281 -78.13 17.60 -33.85
N ALA A 282 -78.48 18.87 -34.07
CA ALA A 282 -77.54 19.99 -33.95
C ALA A 282 -77.03 20.14 -32.51
N ASN A 283 -77.91 20.00 -31.51
CA ASN A 283 -77.54 20.03 -30.09
C ASN A 283 -76.67 18.83 -29.69
N ARG A 284 -76.97 17.61 -30.18
CA ARG A 284 -76.10 16.43 -29.97
C ARG A 284 -74.73 16.61 -30.60
N SER A 285 -74.67 16.97 -31.88
CA SER A 285 -73.40 17.21 -32.59
C SER A 285 -72.57 18.32 -31.93
N ARG A 286 -73.23 19.36 -31.40
CA ARG A 286 -72.57 20.40 -30.60
C ARG A 286 -72.00 19.86 -29.29
N ALA A 287 -72.77 19.08 -28.53
CA ALA A 287 -72.32 18.51 -27.26
C ALA A 287 -71.18 17.49 -27.46
N GLU A 288 -71.24 16.69 -28.53
CA GLU A 288 -70.18 15.78 -28.95
C GLU A 288 -68.91 16.55 -29.35
N ALA A 289 -69.02 17.66 -30.09
CA ALA A 289 -67.88 18.52 -30.40
C ALA A 289 -67.30 19.17 -29.13
N GLU A 290 -68.12 19.73 -28.24
CA GLU A 290 -67.66 20.38 -27.01
C GLU A 290 -66.98 19.38 -26.05
N THR A 291 -67.50 18.16 -25.91
CA THR A 291 -66.87 17.08 -25.12
C THR A 291 -65.60 16.53 -25.78
N TRP A 292 -65.54 16.44 -27.11
CA TRP A 292 -64.31 16.10 -27.85
C TRP A 292 -63.21 17.15 -27.63
N TYR A 293 -63.54 18.44 -27.74
CA TYR A 293 -62.59 19.53 -27.47
C TYR A 293 -62.13 19.55 -26.01
N GLN A 294 -63.03 19.34 -25.04
CA GLN A 294 -62.66 19.21 -23.62
C GLN A 294 -61.71 18.03 -23.39
N THR A 295 -61.99 16.88 -24.00
CA THR A 295 -61.14 15.67 -23.90
C THR A 295 -59.76 15.92 -24.50
N LYS A 296 -59.67 16.52 -25.69
CA LYS A 296 -58.38 16.85 -26.33
C LYS A 296 -57.61 17.93 -25.58
N TYR A 297 -58.29 18.90 -24.98
CA TYR A 297 -57.65 19.88 -24.11
C TYR A 297 -57.09 19.23 -22.83
N ALA A 298 -57.83 18.30 -22.22
CA ALA A 298 -57.37 17.54 -21.05
C ALA A 298 -56.18 16.62 -21.37
N GLU A 299 -56.18 15.94 -22.52
CA GLU A 299 -55.02 15.15 -23.01
C GLU A 299 -53.78 16.02 -23.26
N MET A 300 -53.96 17.19 -23.90
CA MET A 300 -52.90 18.18 -24.13
C MET A 300 -52.35 18.71 -22.80
N GLN A 301 -53.22 19.00 -21.83
CA GLN A 301 -52.82 19.50 -20.52
C GLN A 301 -52.13 18.42 -19.66
N GLN A 302 -52.59 17.16 -19.75
CA GLN A 302 -51.95 16.04 -19.06
C GLN A 302 -50.58 15.71 -19.66
N SER A 303 -50.45 15.68 -21.00
CA SER A 303 -49.16 15.44 -21.67
C SER A 303 -48.16 16.57 -21.41
N ALA A 304 -48.58 17.83 -21.50
CA ALA A 304 -47.77 18.98 -21.07
C ALA A 304 -47.36 18.88 -19.58
N GLY A 305 -48.26 18.37 -18.72
CA GLY A 305 -47.97 18.06 -17.31
C GLY A 305 -46.89 16.99 -17.13
N ARG A 306 -46.90 15.91 -17.93
CA ARG A 306 -45.86 14.87 -17.94
C ARG A 306 -44.52 15.43 -18.41
N TYR A 307 -44.45 16.09 -19.57
CA TYR A 307 -43.20 16.73 -20.03
C TYR A 307 -42.66 17.76 -19.03
N GLY A 308 -43.55 18.52 -18.37
CA GLY A 308 -43.19 19.47 -17.30
C GLY A 308 -42.79 18.81 -15.96
N HIS A 309 -43.06 17.52 -15.77
CA HIS A 309 -42.55 16.70 -14.66
C HIS A 309 -41.21 16.06 -15.03
N ASP A 310 -41.10 15.48 -16.21
CA ASP A 310 -39.90 14.77 -16.67
C ASP A 310 -38.72 15.74 -16.86
N LEU A 311 -38.99 16.98 -17.31
CA LEU A 311 -38.01 18.07 -17.33
C LEU A 311 -37.54 18.47 -15.92
N LYS A 312 -38.38 18.32 -14.88
CA LYS A 312 -37.98 18.56 -13.48
C LYS A 312 -37.15 17.40 -12.93
N LEU A 313 -37.48 16.16 -13.27
CA LEU A 313 -36.67 14.98 -12.92
C LEU A 313 -35.27 15.10 -13.54
N SER A 314 -35.19 15.27 -14.85
CA SER A 314 -33.91 15.44 -15.55
C SER A 314 -33.09 16.61 -15.00
N LYS A 315 -33.73 17.74 -14.66
CA LYS A 315 -33.06 18.87 -13.99
C LYS A 315 -32.54 18.53 -12.58
N ALA A 316 -33.24 17.69 -11.83
CA ALA A 316 -32.78 17.19 -10.53
C ALA A 316 -31.59 16.21 -10.68
N GLU A 317 -31.65 15.30 -11.65
CA GLU A 317 -30.56 14.39 -12.00
C GLU A 317 -29.30 15.16 -12.44
N ILE A 318 -29.44 16.18 -13.28
CA ILE A 318 -28.34 17.07 -13.68
C ILE A 318 -27.78 17.81 -12.46
N SER A 319 -28.62 18.27 -11.52
CA SER A 319 -28.16 18.86 -10.27
C SER A 319 -27.33 17.87 -9.43
N ASP A 320 -27.78 16.60 -9.32
CA ASP A 320 -27.08 15.58 -8.54
C ASP A 320 -25.84 15.01 -9.24
N MET A 321 -25.80 15.00 -10.58
CA MET A 321 -24.58 14.74 -11.34
C MET A 321 -23.55 15.86 -11.11
N ASN A 322 -23.95 17.13 -11.17
CA ASN A 322 -23.06 18.25 -10.83
C ASN A 322 -22.53 18.14 -9.38
N ARG A 323 -23.36 17.72 -8.41
CA ARG A 323 -22.94 17.44 -7.02
C ARG A 323 -22.02 16.22 -6.88
N ARG A 324 -22.00 15.27 -7.83
CA ARG A 324 -21.02 14.18 -7.90
C ARG A 324 -19.71 14.68 -8.49
N ILE A 325 -19.78 15.42 -9.61
CA ILE A 325 -18.63 16.02 -10.29
C ILE A 325 -17.82 16.89 -9.32
N VAL A 326 -18.47 17.82 -8.59
CA VAL A 326 -17.77 18.68 -7.61
C VAL A 326 -17.08 17.88 -6.50
N ARG A 327 -17.69 16.77 -6.02
CA ARG A 327 -17.06 15.90 -5.01
C ARG A 327 -15.86 15.15 -5.58
N LEU A 328 -16.01 14.52 -6.73
CA LEU A 328 -14.91 13.83 -7.42
C LEU A 328 -13.76 14.80 -7.74
N GLN A 329 -14.05 16.04 -8.12
CA GLN A 329 -13.05 17.09 -8.32
C GLN A 329 -12.25 17.34 -7.03
N SER A 330 -12.94 17.52 -5.89
CA SER A 330 -12.29 17.73 -4.58
C SER A 330 -11.51 16.50 -4.08
N GLU A 331 -11.96 15.30 -4.41
CA GLU A 331 -11.27 14.04 -4.08
C GLU A 331 -10.01 13.87 -4.93
N ILE A 332 -10.09 14.16 -6.24
CA ILE A 332 -8.95 14.21 -7.15
C ILE A 332 -7.91 15.23 -6.67
N ASP A 333 -8.32 16.43 -6.27
CA ASP A 333 -7.40 17.48 -5.82
C ASP A 333 -6.80 17.18 -4.43
N MET A 334 -7.54 16.51 -3.54
CA MET A 334 -7.01 15.95 -2.29
C MET A 334 -5.94 14.88 -2.57
N VAL A 335 -6.21 13.92 -3.47
CA VAL A 335 -5.27 12.85 -3.82
C VAL A 335 -4.03 13.40 -4.53
N LYS A 336 -4.16 14.42 -5.39
CA LYS A 336 -3.01 15.16 -5.94
C LYS A 336 -2.17 15.79 -4.82
N SER A 337 -2.81 16.43 -3.83
CA SER A 337 -2.09 17.04 -2.71
C SER A 337 -1.35 15.98 -1.86
N GLN A 338 -1.96 14.81 -1.65
CA GLN A 338 -1.31 13.68 -0.97
C GLN A 338 -0.14 13.11 -1.79
N LYS A 339 -0.29 12.94 -3.10
CA LYS A 339 0.78 12.52 -4.02
C LYS A 339 1.97 13.49 -3.94
N ASN A 340 1.72 14.79 -4.11
CA ASN A 340 2.77 15.81 -4.07
C ASN A 340 3.49 15.84 -2.71
N HIS A 341 2.77 15.59 -1.61
CA HIS A 341 3.37 15.50 -0.28
C HIS A 341 4.27 14.27 -0.12
N LEU A 342 3.85 13.10 -0.63
CA LEU A 342 4.66 11.89 -0.63
C LEU A 342 5.88 12.01 -1.55
N GLU A 343 5.75 12.63 -2.72
CA GLU A 343 6.89 12.91 -3.62
C GLU A 343 7.91 13.85 -2.96
N ALA A 344 7.45 14.86 -2.21
CA ALA A 344 8.34 15.71 -1.41
C ALA A 344 9.03 14.94 -0.26
N GLN A 345 8.33 14.04 0.44
CA GLN A 345 8.93 13.19 1.47
C GLN A 345 9.97 12.21 0.89
N ILE A 346 9.72 11.67 -0.31
CA ILE A 346 10.66 10.79 -1.02
C ILE A 346 11.92 11.58 -1.40
N ALA A 347 11.79 12.74 -2.03
CA ALA A 347 12.94 13.58 -2.40
C ALA A 347 13.78 14.00 -1.17
N GLU A 348 13.14 14.36 -0.06
CA GLU A 348 13.85 14.69 1.19
C GLU A 348 14.50 13.45 1.85
N ALA A 349 13.95 12.24 1.65
CA ALA A 349 14.57 11.00 2.10
C ALA A 349 15.78 10.61 1.22
N GLU A 350 15.68 10.83 -0.10
CA GLU A 350 16.76 10.62 -1.07
C GLU A 350 17.93 11.58 -0.83
N GLU A 351 17.67 12.88 -0.64
CA GLU A 351 18.69 13.89 -0.33
C GLU A 351 19.43 13.56 0.98
N ARG A 352 18.70 13.25 2.07
CA ARG A 352 19.32 12.82 3.34
C ARG A 352 20.13 11.53 3.16
N GLY A 353 19.68 10.62 2.31
CA GLY A 353 20.39 9.39 1.97
C GLY A 353 21.70 9.65 1.22
N GLU A 354 21.70 10.53 0.23
CA GLU A 354 22.91 10.91 -0.51
C GLU A 354 23.90 11.68 0.37
N LEU A 355 23.42 12.57 1.25
CA LEU A 355 24.27 13.23 2.26
C LEU A 355 24.94 12.22 3.20
N ALA A 356 24.21 11.22 3.72
CA ALA A 356 24.79 10.17 4.55
C ALA A 356 25.80 9.28 3.79
N VAL A 357 25.54 9.00 2.51
CA VAL A 357 26.45 8.22 1.64
C VAL A 357 27.70 9.01 1.27
N THR A 358 27.60 10.33 1.05
CA THR A 358 28.76 11.19 0.73
C THR A 358 29.65 11.42 1.94
N ASP A 359 29.08 11.59 3.14
CA ASP A 359 29.82 11.61 4.41
C ASP A 359 30.54 10.29 4.68
N ALA A 360 29.84 9.15 4.58
CA ALA A 360 30.46 7.83 4.73
C ALA A 360 31.61 7.60 3.73
N LYS A 361 31.45 8.03 2.45
CA LYS A 361 32.53 8.03 1.44
C LYS A 361 33.66 9.01 1.77
N HIS A 362 33.42 10.08 2.50
CA HIS A 362 34.49 10.96 3.01
C HIS A 362 35.25 10.26 4.14
N ARG A 363 34.55 9.70 5.11
CA ARG A 363 35.15 9.03 6.27
C ARG A 363 35.97 7.79 5.89
N ILE A 364 35.53 7.04 4.87
CA ILE A 364 36.33 5.94 4.29
C ILE A 364 37.66 6.47 3.74
N ARG A 365 37.64 7.53 2.93
CA ARG A 365 38.87 8.13 2.37
C ARG A 365 39.83 8.64 3.45
N GLU A 366 39.32 9.28 4.51
CA GLU A 366 40.15 9.69 5.66
C GLU A 366 40.87 8.49 6.32
N LEU A 367 40.16 7.37 6.49
CA LEU A 367 40.71 6.14 7.07
C LEU A 367 41.71 5.45 6.13
N GLU A 368 41.47 5.48 4.82
CA GLU A 368 42.40 4.99 3.79
C GLU A 368 43.70 5.81 3.77
N GLU A 369 43.60 7.15 3.83
CA GLU A 369 44.78 8.01 3.95
C GLU A 369 45.53 7.81 5.28
N ALA A 370 44.82 7.70 6.40
CA ALA A 370 45.43 7.44 7.70
C ALA A 370 46.16 6.08 7.73
N LEU A 371 45.56 5.04 7.14
CA LEU A 371 46.19 3.74 6.95
C LEU A 371 47.43 3.83 6.04
N GLN A 372 47.39 4.66 5.00
CA GLN A 372 48.52 4.83 4.09
C GLN A 372 49.68 5.61 4.74
N ARG A 373 49.39 6.64 5.55
CA ARG A 373 50.37 7.34 6.40
C ARG A 373 51.03 6.35 7.37
N ALA A 374 50.25 5.60 8.13
CA ALA A 374 50.77 4.60 9.07
C ALA A 374 51.64 3.51 8.41
N LYS A 375 51.31 3.09 7.17
CA LYS A 375 52.17 2.18 6.37
C LYS A 375 53.49 2.84 5.98
N GLN A 376 53.49 4.12 5.62
CA GLN A 376 54.70 4.87 5.29
C GLN A 376 55.59 5.06 6.53
N ASP A 377 55.00 5.41 7.67
CA ASP A 377 55.71 5.55 8.95
C ASP A 377 56.34 4.22 9.40
N MET A 378 55.61 3.11 9.31
CA MET A 378 56.15 1.78 9.60
C MET A 378 57.31 1.42 8.65
N ALA A 379 57.20 1.75 7.36
CA ALA A 379 58.28 1.53 6.39
C ALA A 379 59.52 2.41 6.67
N MET A 380 59.35 3.63 7.19
CA MET A 380 60.46 4.47 7.66
C MET A 380 61.11 3.90 8.92
N GLN A 381 60.32 3.46 9.91
CA GLN A 381 60.85 2.82 11.12
C GLN A 381 61.66 1.56 10.79
N VAL A 382 61.20 0.70 9.88
CA VAL A 382 61.94 -0.50 9.45
C VAL A 382 63.30 -0.13 8.83
N ARG A 383 63.39 0.97 8.06
CA ARG A 383 64.68 1.47 7.55
C ARG A 383 65.59 1.96 8.66
N GLN A 384 65.08 2.77 9.59
CA GLN A 384 65.83 3.26 10.74
C GLN A 384 66.35 2.13 11.63
N TYR A 385 65.55 1.08 11.85
CA TYR A 385 66.00 -0.12 12.57
C TYR A 385 67.09 -0.89 11.80
N GLN A 386 67.01 -0.97 10.47
CA GLN A 386 68.06 -1.60 9.66
C GLN A 386 69.35 -0.78 9.67
N GLU A 387 69.27 0.54 9.57
CA GLU A 387 70.41 1.46 9.68
C GLU A 387 71.08 1.35 11.06
N LEU A 388 70.29 1.35 12.14
CA LEU A 388 70.79 1.16 13.51
C LEU A 388 71.41 -0.23 13.72
N MET A 389 70.83 -1.28 13.13
CA MET A 389 71.41 -2.64 13.14
C MET A 389 72.75 -2.67 12.41
N ASN A 390 72.88 -2.00 11.26
CA ASN A 390 74.12 -1.93 10.51
C ASN A 390 75.22 -1.20 11.32
N VAL A 391 74.87 -0.09 11.99
CA VAL A 391 75.79 0.62 12.91
C VAL A 391 76.18 -0.28 14.09
N LYS A 392 75.23 -1.01 14.69
CA LYS A 392 75.50 -1.95 15.79
C LYS A 392 76.48 -3.05 15.37
N LEU A 393 76.32 -3.61 14.16
CA LEU A 393 77.24 -4.62 13.61
C LEU A 393 78.63 -4.05 13.30
N ALA A 394 78.73 -2.80 12.85
CA ALA A 394 80.01 -2.13 12.68
C ALA A 394 80.74 -1.95 14.04
N LEU A 395 80.02 -1.50 15.07
CA LEU A 395 80.54 -1.35 16.43
C LEU A 395 80.93 -2.70 17.06
N ASP A 396 80.20 -3.79 16.79
CA ASP A 396 80.62 -5.15 17.21
C ASP A 396 81.98 -5.52 16.60
N ILE A 397 82.19 -5.21 15.31
CA ILE A 397 83.44 -5.49 14.59
C ILE A 397 84.58 -4.64 15.16
N GLU A 398 84.36 -3.35 15.41
CA GLU A 398 85.35 -2.48 16.05
C GLU A 398 85.71 -2.98 17.46
N ILE A 399 84.73 -3.34 18.30
CA ILE A 399 84.99 -3.90 19.63
C ILE A 399 85.77 -5.23 19.53
N ALA A 400 85.48 -6.05 18.52
CA ALA A 400 86.21 -7.30 18.28
C ALA A 400 87.65 -7.08 17.77
N THR A 401 87.93 -6.03 16.98
CA THR A 401 89.31 -5.70 16.57
C THR A 401 90.09 -5.05 17.71
N TYR A 402 89.48 -4.16 18.49
CA TYR A 402 90.11 -3.60 19.70
C TYR A 402 90.45 -4.68 20.72
N ARG A 403 89.57 -5.67 20.96
CA ARG A 403 89.89 -6.82 21.82
C ARG A 403 91.09 -7.61 21.33
N LYS A 404 91.17 -7.95 20.04
CA LYS A 404 92.32 -8.66 19.46
C LYS A 404 93.63 -7.88 19.54
N LEU A 405 93.58 -6.55 19.45
CA LEU A 405 94.75 -5.70 19.65
C LEU A 405 95.19 -5.69 21.13
N LEU A 406 94.24 -5.73 22.06
CA LEU A 406 94.52 -5.83 23.50
C LEU A 406 95.08 -7.20 23.88
N GLU A 407 94.45 -8.29 23.41
CA GLU A 407 94.95 -9.67 23.54
C GLU A 407 96.39 -9.77 23.02
N GLY A 408 96.66 -9.20 21.84
CA GLY A 408 98.00 -9.12 21.27
C GLY A 408 98.98 -8.16 21.97
N GLU A 409 98.53 -7.33 22.93
CA GLU A 409 99.39 -6.55 23.83
C GLU A 409 99.63 -7.26 25.15
N GLU A 410 98.62 -7.91 25.72
CA GLU A 410 98.75 -8.80 26.86
C GLU A 410 99.71 -9.96 26.55
N ASP A 411 99.62 -10.57 25.36
CA ASP A 411 100.58 -11.58 24.87
C ASP A 411 102.02 -11.04 24.76
N ARG A 412 102.22 -9.74 24.50
CA ARG A 412 103.57 -9.12 24.50
C ARG A 412 104.07 -8.90 25.92
N TYR A 413 103.24 -8.32 26.79
CA TYR A 413 103.60 -8.13 28.21
C TYR A 413 103.85 -9.45 28.95
N ASN A 414 103.18 -10.54 28.56
CA ASN A 414 103.40 -11.88 29.10
C ASN A 414 104.59 -12.63 28.45
N ALA A 415 105.24 -12.06 27.43
CA ALA A 415 106.43 -12.63 26.78
C ALA A 415 107.74 -11.88 27.15
N ASP A 416 107.63 -10.61 27.56
CA ASP A 416 108.74 -9.79 28.07
C ASP A 416 108.86 -9.80 29.62
N ALA A 417 108.18 -10.73 30.31
CA ALA A 417 108.11 -10.87 31.78
C ALA A 417 108.48 -12.27 32.29
#